data_AF-A0A3S9USF7-F1
#
_entry.id   AF-A0A3S9USF7-F1
#
_cell.length_a   1.000
_cell.length_b   1.000
_cell.length_c   1.000
_cell.angle_alpha   90.00
_cell.angle_beta   90.00
_cell.angle_gamma   90.00
#
_symmetry.space_group_name_H-M   'P 1'
#
loop_
_entity.id
_entity.type
_entity.pdbx_description
1 polymer ?
#
loop_
_entity_poly.entity_id
_entity_poly.type
_entity_poly.pdbx_seq_one_letter_code
_entity_poly.pdbx_strand_id
1 'polypeptide(L)'
;MQDIMIMASLVVFLNVTLLTILVPGGPIENRDFSKLKGVVFWGFNLFLISLGIVSFIACYLLLISHSNAIFITQIIAVLYFIVYTIDLAGMFPKSPTKMSKPLMLFEIINTTMAVFLFLFVTAIGQAGA
;
A
#
# COMPACT_ATOMS: atom_id res chain seq x y z
N MET A 1 5.70 6.65 23.99
CA MET A 1 5.61 5.56 22.98
C MET A 1 4.23 5.46 22.34
N GLN A 2 3.14 5.50 23.11
CA GLN A 2 1.78 5.41 22.55
C GLN A 2 1.49 6.45 21.46
N ASP A 3 1.85 7.71 21.65
CA ASP A 3 1.63 8.77 20.63
C ASP A 3 2.33 8.47 19.30
N ILE A 4 3.54 7.90 19.37
CA ILE A 4 4.33 7.52 18.20
C ILE A 4 3.66 6.35 17.45
N MET A 5 3.09 5.39 18.18
CA MET A 5 2.34 4.27 17.60
C MET A 5 1.03 4.73 16.94
N ILE A 6 0.36 5.73 17.53
CA ILE A 6 -0.80 6.39 16.92
C ILE A 6 -0.39 7.07 15.60
N MET A 7 0.73 7.79 15.59
CA MET A 7 1.26 8.40 14.36
C MET A 7 1.56 7.33 13.30
N ALA A 8 2.18 6.21 13.67
CA ALA A 8 2.42 5.10 12.74
C ALA A 8 1.09 4.54 12.19
N SER A 9 0.08 4.35 13.04
CA SER A 9 -1.24 3.91 12.61
C SER A 9 -1.89 4.87 11.62
N LEU A 10 -1.74 6.19 11.82
CA LEU A 10 -2.26 7.20 10.90
C LEU A 10 -1.56 7.15 9.54
N VAL A 11 -0.24 6.93 9.53
CA VAL A 11 0.52 6.78 8.28
C VAL A 11 0.09 5.52 7.52
N VAL A 12 -0.11 4.39 8.22
CA VAL A 12 -0.65 3.16 7.59
C VAL A 12 -2.06 3.40 7.05
N PHE A 13 -2.92 4.07 7.81
CA PHE A 13 -4.28 4.40 7.40
C PHE A 13 -4.29 5.26 6.13
N LEU A 14 -3.38 6.23 6.03
CA LEU A 14 -3.23 7.05 4.83
C LEU A 14 -2.79 6.20 3.63
N ASN A 15 -1.80 5.32 3.79
CA ASN A 15 -1.32 4.44 2.72
C ASN A 15 -2.43 3.50 2.21
N VAL A 16 -3.21 2.88 3.10
CA VAL A 16 -4.30 2.00 2.66
C VAL A 16 -5.42 2.76 1.97
N THR A 17 -5.73 3.98 2.41
CA THR A 17 -6.71 4.84 1.74
C THR A 17 -6.22 5.25 0.35
N LEU A 18 -4.93 5.53 0.20
CA LEU A 18 -4.34 5.84 -1.10
C LEU A 18 -4.24 4.60 -2.01
N LEU A 19 -4.15 3.39 -1.46
CA LEU A 19 -4.27 2.16 -2.25
C LEU A 19 -5.69 2.03 -2.81
N THR A 20 -6.72 2.18 -1.98
CA THR A 20 -8.12 1.92 -2.38
C THR A 20 -8.64 2.87 -3.45
N ILE A 21 -8.04 4.07 -3.59
CA ILE A 21 -8.41 4.98 -4.69
C ILE A 21 -7.76 4.63 -6.03
N LEU A 22 -6.68 3.84 -6.01
CA LEU A 22 -5.89 3.46 -7.19
C LEU A 22 -6.13 2.02 -7.66
N VAL A 23 -6.77 1.16 -6.86
CA VAL A 23 -7.08 -0.21 -7.29
C VAL A 23 -8.04 -0.19 -8.51
N PRO A 24 -8.03 -1.24 -9.35
CA PRO A 24 -8.99 -1.39 -10.43
C PRO A 24 -10.44 -1.20 -9.96
N GLY A 25 -11.15 -0.21 -10.54
CA GLY A 25 -12.51 0.18 -10.14
C GLY A 25 -12.56 1.28 -9.06
N GLY A 26 -11.42 1.77 -8.59
CA GLY A 26 -11.31 2.93 -7.71
C GLY A 26 -11.60 4.26 -8.43
N PRO A 27 -11.77 5.37 -7.70
CA PRO A 27 -12.23 6.65 -8.26
C PRO A 27 -11.23 7.33 -9.19
N ILE A 28 -9.93 7.04 -9.02
CA ILE A 28 -8.84 7.67 -9.79
C ILE A 28 -8.32 6.72 -10.88
N GLU A 29 -8.46 5.42 -10.69
CA GLU A 29 -8.04 4.41 -11.66
C GLU A 29 -8.85 4.54 -12.95
N ASN A 30 -8.19 5.01 -14.00
CA ASN A 30 -8.82 5.38 -15.25
C ASN A 30 -8.41 4.47 -16.42
N ARG A 31 -7.67 3.40 -16.14
CA ARG A 31 -7.30 2.36 -17.10
C ARG A 31 -8.45 1.37 -17.26
N ASP A 32 -8.72 0.97 -18.50
CA ASP A 32 -9.69 -0.09 -18.79
C ASP A 32 -9.04 -1.47 -18.62
N PHE A 33 -9.52 -2.23 -17.63
CA PHE A 33 -9.11 -3.62 -17.38
C PHE A 33 -10.16 -4.65 -17.82
N SER A 34 -11.27 -4.25 -18.44
CA SER A 34 -12.37 -5.14 -18.83
C SER A 34 -11.96 -6.28 -19.77
N LYS A 35 -10.86 -6.08 -20.51
CA LYS A 35 -10.28 -7.05 -21.44
C LYS A 35 -9.28 -8.00 -20.79
N LEU A 36 -8.80 -7.69 -19.58
CA LEU A 36 -7.87 -8.51 -18.82
C LEU A 36 -8.63 -9.60 -18.07
N LYS A 37 -8.83 -10.73 -18.75
CA LYS A 37 -9.44 -11.93 -18.18
C LYS A 37 -8.35 -12.91 -17.74
N GLY A 38 -8.58 -13.62 -16.65
CA GLY A 38 -7.75 -14.75 -16.23
C GLY A 38 -7.22 -14.66 -14.80
N VAL A 39 -6.47 -15.69 -14.42
CA VAL A 39 -5.96 -15.91 -13.05
C VAL A 39 -5.05 -14.78 -12.58
N VAL A 40 -4.27 -14.18 -13.48
CA VAL A 40 -3.31 -13.12 -13.11
C VAL A 40 -4.03 -11.84 -12.66
N PHE A 41 -5.08 -11.41 -13.36
CA PHE A 41 -5.87 -10.24 -12.98
C PHE A 41 -6.62 -10.43 -11.66
N TRP A 42 -7.32 -11.57 -11.52
CA TRP A 42 -8.06 -11.89 -10.31
C TRP A 42 -7.15 -12.13 -9.10
N GLY A 43 -6.04 -12.84 -9.29
CA GLY A 43 -5.06 -13.10 -8.25
C GLY A 43 -4.41 -11.82 -7.75
N PHE A 44 -4.07 -10.90 -8.66
CA PHE A 44 -3.52 -9.60 -8.28
C PHE A 44 -4.54 -8.75 -7.50
N ASN A 45 -5.80 -8.67 -7.95
CA ASN A 45 -6.83 -7.95 -7.20
C ASN A 45 -7.09 -8.57 -5.83
N LEU A 46 -7.15 -9.90 -5.74
CA LEU A 46 -7.28 -10.60 -4.46
C LEU A 46 -6.10 -10.26 -3.52
N PHE A 47 -4.89 -10.20 -4.06
CA PHE A 47 -3.71 -9.78 -3.32
C PHE A 47 -3.84 -8.32 -2.83
N LEU A 48 -4.25 -7.38 -3.68
CA LEU A 48 -4.44 -5.97 -3.28
C LEU A 48 -5.52 -5.80 -2.20
N ILE A 49 -6.64 -6.53 -2.33
CA ILE A 49 -7.71 -6.52 -1.33
C ILE A 49 -7.18 -7.07 0.00
N SER A 50 -6.47 -8.21 -0.04
CA SER A 50 -5.89 -8.81 1.16
C SER A 50 -4.89 -7.88 1.82
N LEU A 51 -4.02 -7.22 1.03
CA LEU A 51 -3.07 -6.22 1.51
C LEU A 51 -3.79 -5.04 2.17
N GLY A 52 -4.90 -4.56 1.59
CA GLY A 52 -5.74 -3.52 2.18
C GLY A 52 -6.34 -3.93 3.52
N ILE A 53 -6.95 -5.11 3.60
CA ILE A 53 -7.53 -5.65 4.86
C ILE A 53 -6.47 -5.80 5.93
N VAL A 54 -5.32 -6.41 5.60
CA VAL A 54 -4.20 -6.60 6.53
C VAL A 54 -3.63 -5.26 6.99
N SER A 55 -3.67 -4.22 6.16
CA SER A 55 -3.25 -2.87 6.53
C SER A 55 -4.18 -2.23 7.57
N PHE A 56 -5.49 -2.41 7.46
CA PHE A 56 -6.43 -1.99 8.51
C PHE A 56 -6.22 -2.75 9.82
N ILE A 57 -5.92 -4.05 9.74
CA ILE A 57 -5.55 -4.85 10.92
C ILE A 57 -4.27 -4.29 11.55
N ALA A 58 -3.27 -3.95 10.74
CA ALA A 58 -2.02 -3.36 11.24
C ALA A 58 -2.24 -2.00 11.92
N CYS A 59 -3.14 -1.14 11.39
CA CYS A 59 -3.56 0.08 12.09
C CYS A 59 -4.06 -0.24 13.50
N TYR A 60 -4.99 -1.18 13.63
CA TYR A 60 -5.54 -1.57 14.93
C TYR A 60 -4.45 -2.14 15.86
N LEU A 61 -3.56 -3.00 15.36
CA LEU A 61 -2.45 -3.56 16.14
C LEU A 61 -1.48 -2.50 16.64
N LEU A 62 -1.22 -1.46 15.85
CA LEU A 62 -0.41 -0.31 16.26
C LEU A 62 -1.11 0.49 17.36
N LEU A 63 -2.44 0.71 17.27
CA LEU A 63 -3.20 1.43 18.28
C LEU A 63 -3.19 0.74 19.65
N ILE A 64 -3.20 -0.59 19.69
CA ILE A 64 -3.10 -1.37 20.93
C ILE A 64 -1.66 -1.69 21.35
N SER A 65 -0.65 -1.15 20.64
CA SER A 65 0.77 -1.39 20.90
C SER A 65 1.15 -2.87 20.96
N HIS A 66 0.58 -3.69 20.06
CA HIS A 66 0.89 -5.13 20.00
C HIS A 66 2.36 -5.37 19.59
N SER A 67 3.00 -6.37 20.18
CA SER A 67 4.44 -6.65 19.97
C SER A 67 4.83 -6.87 18.50
N ASN A 68 3.96 -7.54 17.74
CA ASN A 68 4.17 -7.81 16.32
C ASN A 68 3.78 -6.66 15.37
N ALA A 69 3.21 -5.56 15.88
CA ALA A 69 2.64 -4.50 15.02
C ALA A 69 3.71 -3.88 14.11
N ILE A 70 4.88 -3.56 14.67
CA ILE A 70 6.02 -2.97 13.94
C ILE A 70 6.47 -3.90 12.79
N PHE A 71 6.67 -5.18 13.08
CA PHE A 71 7.12 -6.17 12.08
C PHE A 71 6.10 -6.36 10.96
N ILE A 72 4.81 -6.48 11.30
CA ILE A 72 3.73 -6.60 10.32
C ILE A 72 3.70 -5.36 9.42
N THR A 73 3.81 -4.16 10.00
CA THR A 73 3.82 -2.92 9.22
C THR A 73 5.04 -2.77 8.33
N GLN A 74 6.22 -3.27 8.73
CA GLN A 74 7.40 -3.33 7.87
C GLN A 74 7.15 -4.19 6.63
N ILE A 75 6.55 -5.37 6.79
CA ILE A 75 6.19 -6.25 5.66
C ILE A 75 5.22 -5.53 4.73
N ILE A 76 4.18 -4.89 5.27
CA ILE A 76 3.19 -4.13 4.48
C ILE A 76 3.87 -3.02 3.68
N ALA A 77 4.78 -2.26 4.30
CA ALA A 77 5.48 -1.18 3.63
C ALA A 77 6.35 -1.69 2.45
N VAL A 78 7.02 -2.83 2.62
CA VAL A 78 7.77 -3.48 1.53
C VAL A 78 6.83 -3.94 0.42
N LEU A 79 5.70 -4.56 0.76
CA LEU A 79 4.71 -4.98 -0.24
C LEU A 79 4.14 -3.80 -1.02
N TYR A 80 3.82 -2.68 -0.36
CA TYR A 80 3.42 -1.46 -1.03
C TYR A 80 4.49 -0.95 -1.99
N PHE A 81 5.73 -0.85 -1.54
CA PHE A 81 6.84 -0.42 -2.39
C PHE A 81 6.97 -1.30 -3.64
N ILE A 82 6.91 -2.63 -3.48
CA ILE A 82 6.99 -3.58 -4.60
C ILE A 82 5.83 -3.37 -5.56
N VAL A 83 4.59 -3.29 -5.07
CA VAL A 83 3.40 -3.10 -5.90
C VAL A 83 3.50 -1.84 -6.75
N TYR A 84 3.76 -0.69 -6.12
CA TYR A 84 3.82 0.58 -6.85
C TYR A 84 5.02 0.66 -7.79
N THR A 85 6.16 0.06 -7.43
CA THR A 85 7.33 0.01 -8.33
C THR A 85 7.05 -0.87 -9.55
N ILE A 86 6.39 -2.01 -9.37
CA ILE A 86 5.99 -2.90 -10.47
C ILE A 86 4.96 -2.22 -11.39
N ASP A 87 4.05 -1.41 -10.83
CA ASP A 87 3.08 -0.63 -11.63
C ASP A 87 3.76 0.46 -12.45
N LEU A 88 4.61 1.27 -11.81
CA LEU A 88 5.39 2.30 -12.49
C LEU A 88 6.34 1.73 -13.55
N ALA A 89 6.86 0.51 -13.34
CA ALA A 89 7.68 -0.20 -14.33
C ALA A 89 6.86 -0.74 -15.52
N GLY A 90 5.52 -0.64 -15.49
CA GLY A 90 4.64 -1.11 -16.56
C GLY A 90 4.63 -2.63 -16.72
N MET A 91 4.98 -3.36 -15.67
CA MET A 91 5.00 -4.82 -15.64
C MET A 91 3.62 -5.43 -15.35
N PHE A 92 2.64 -4.62 -14.91
CA PHE A 92 1.26 -5.09 -14.80
C PHE A 92 0.67 -5.42 -16.17
N PRO A 93 -0.36 -6.29 -16.21
CA PRO A 93 -1.04 -6.64 -17.45
C PRO A 93 -1.43 -5.35 -18.20
N LYS A 94 -0.91 -5.21 -19.42
CA LYS A 94 -0.95 -3.95 -20.15
C LYS A 94 -2.39 -3.62 -20.50
N SER A 95 -2.95 -2.62 -19.82
CA SER A 95 -4.13 -1.94 -20.30
C SER A 95 -3.79 -1.28 -21.65
N PRO A 96 -4.67 -1.34 -22.66
CA PRO A 96 -4.48 -0.62 -23.91
C PRO A 96 -4.55 0.90 -23.72
N THR A 97 -5.05 1.38 -22.58
CA THR A 97 -5.09 2.79 -22.21
C THR A 97 -3.86 3.19 -21.41
N LYS A 98 -3.18 4.26 -21.85
CA LYS A 98 -2.02 4.81 -21.14
C LYS A 98 -2.44 5.39 -19.79
N MET A 99 -1.59 5.18 -18.78
CA MET A 99 -1.70 5.78 -17.46
C MET A 99 -1.80 7.31 -17.58
N SER A 100 -2.76 7.92 -16.87
CA SER A 100 -2.88 9.38 -16.84
C SER A 100 -1.80 10.01 -15.96
N LYS A 101 -1.48 11.29 -16.23
CA LYS A 101 -0.52 12.06 -15.42
C LYS A 101 -0.89 12.11 -13.93
N PRO A 102 -2.18 12.31 -13.54
CA PRO A 102 -2.57 12.29 -12.13
C PRO A 102 -2.35 10.91 -11.49
N LEU A 103 -2.72 9.83 -12.18
CA LEU A 103 -2.54 8.46 -11.65
C LEU A 103 -1.05 8.16 -11.40
N MET A 104 -0.18 8.54 -12.34
CA MET A 104 1.27 8.40 -12.20
C MET A 104 1.82 9.16 -11.00
N LEU A 105 1.32 10.38 -10.77
CA LEU A 105 1.73 11.18 -9.62
C LEU A 105 1.35 10.50 -8.30
N PHE A 106 0.12 9.96 -8.20
CA PHE A 106 -0.31 9.25 -7.00
C PHE A 106 0.50 7.99 -6.72
N GLU A 107 0.91 7.24 -7.76
CA GLU A 107 1.78 6.08 -7.57
C GLU A 107 3.18 6.45 -7.09
N ILE A 108 3.76 7.54 -7.59
CA ILE A 108 5.05 8.05 -7.10
C ILE A 108 4.95 8.49 -5.64
N ILE A 109 3.88 9.22 -5.30
CA ILE A 109 3.61 9.65 -3.92
C ILE A 109 3.48 8.43 -3.00
N ASN A 110 2.72 7.41 -3.43
CA ASN A 110 2.53 6.20 -2.66
C ASN A 110 3.80 5.36 -2.51
N THR A 111 4.61 5.27 -3.56
CA THR A 111 5.93 4.62 -3.48
C THR A 111 6.81 5.30 -2.43
N THR A 112 6.83 6.63 -2.44
CA THR A 112 7.61 7.43 -1.48
C THR A 112 7.06 7.29 -0.06
N MET A 113 5.73 7.27 0.10
CA MET A 113 5.05 7.04 1.37
C MET A 113 5.33 5.64 1.95
N ALA A 114 5.43 4.62 1.10
CA ALA A 114 5.79 3.27 1.51
C ALA A 114 7.22 3.22 2.09
N VAL A 115 8.18 3.89 1.43
CA VAL A 115 9.56 4.00 1.94
C VAL A 115 9.58 4.76 3.26
N PHE A 116 8.87 5.89 3.35
CA PHE A 116 8.76 6.66 4.58
C PHE A 116 8.18 5.83 5.73
N LEU A 117 7.09 5.08 5.48
CA LEU A 117 6.46 4.21 6.46
C LEU A 117 7.44 3.14 6.98
N PHE A 118 8.20 2.50 6.08
CA PHE A 118 9.19 1.51 6.45
C PHE A 118 10.27 2.09 7.37
N LEU A 119 10.85 3.23 6.97
CA LEU A 119 11.89 3.90 7.77
C LEU A 119 11.35 4.36 9.12
N PHE A 120 10.16 4.97 9.13
CA PHE A 120 9.51 5.46 10.34
C PHE A 120 9.28 4.35 11.35
N VAL A 121 8.66 3.24 10.92
CA VAL A 121 8.35 2.12 11.82
C VAL A 121 9.60 1.36 12.25
N THR A 122 10.62 1.28 11.40
CA THR A 122 11.92 0.71 11.76
C THR A 122 12.62 1.55 12.84
N ALA A 123 12.59 2.87 12.72
CA ALA A 123 13.14 3.77 13.74
C ALA A 123 12.43 3.62 15.08
N ILE A 124 11.10 3.43 15.07
CA ILE A 124 10.32 3.14 16.29
C ILE A 124 10.79 1.84 16.94
N GLY A 125 10.94 0.76 16.15
CA GLY A 125 11.38 -0.54 16.65
C GLY A 125 12.78 -0.52 17.27
N GLN A 126 13.69 0.28 16.72
CA GLN A 126 15.05 0.46 17.26
C GLN A 126 15.09 1.35 18.51
N ALA A 127 14.21 2.34 18.61
CA ALA A 127 14.15 3.24 19.77
C ALA A 127 13.37 2.67 20.97
N GLY A 128 12.55 1.64 20.74
CA GLY A 128 11.80 0.93 21.78
C GLY A 128 12.45 -0.36 22.29
N ALA A 129 13.61 -0.74 21.74
CA ALA A 129 14.48 -1.82 22.22
C ALA A 129 15.51 -1.29 23.22
#